data_AF-A0AA88HSA7-F1
#
_entry.id   AF-A0AA88HSA7-F1
#
_cell.length_a   1.000
_cell.length_b   1.000
_cell.length_c   1.000
_cell.angle_alpha   90.00
_cell.angle_beta   90.00
_cell.angle_gamma   90.00
#
_symmetry.space_group_name_H-M   'P 1'
#
loop_
_entity.id
_entity.type
_entity.pdbx_description
1 polymer ?
#
loop_
_entity_poly.entity_id
_entity_poly.type
_entity_poly.pdbx_seq_one_letter_code
_entity_poly.pdbx_strand_id
1 'polypeptide(L)'
;MFLDLFEAECADMKRKPLNISYLTMDASVLLPPIGTPMSGVEFPKRLPCGDVERARRTVRVFLSLRSLHLAVKNEIETVLPLASPQTGIKEGEILDLNNSDLIGCTIISKDGQRHRRFLVVDLNQIILVEPDTRRLGWGVAKFVGWLQDVEVTGDKEDSRYLHVTVQRQPAAGTSSRSPLLSARFLFDDHIRCMAAKQRLTKGRLRARQRKMQQIAKLLDLSGLSGGISPASSLFLRQDSFPRRGKSSQQQTCCTHRTVQRQGVSIYGPMFVPTKVPGFPAAFKPE
;
A
#
# COMPACT_ATOMS: atom_id res chain seq x y z
N MET A 1 -0.43 0.16 -6.24
CA MET A 1 -0.37 0.44 -7.68
C MET A 1 0.92 1.15 -8.08
N PHE A 2 1.14 2.44 -7.77
CA PHE A 2 2.32 3.17 -8.28
C PHE A 2 3.67 2.55 -7.88
N LEU A 3 3.84 2.14 -6.62
CA LEU A 3 5.05 1.43 -6.17
C LEU A 3 5.32 0.17 -7.00
N ASP A 4 4.28 -0.66 -7.19
CA ASP A 4 4.38 -1.93 -7.92
C ASP A 4 4.72 -1.70 -9.40
N LEU A 5 4.17 -0.64 -9.99
CA LEU A 5 4.50 -0.17 -11.34
C LEU A 5 5.95 0.32 -11.42
N PHE A 6 6.40 1.15 -10.48
CA PHE A 6 7.76 1.69 -10.46
C PHE A 6 8.82 0.59 -10.32
N GLU A 7 8.60 -0.38 -9.43
CA GLU A 7 9.51 -1.52 -9.27
C GLU A 7 9.54 -2.42 -10.52
N ALA A 8 8.39 -2.66 -11.16
CA ALA A 8 8.32 -3.41 -12.41
C ALA A 8 9.11 -2.72 -13.54
N GLU A 9 8.92 -1.41 -13.74
CA GLU A 9 9.64 -0.67 -14.79
C GLU A 9 11.15 -0.58 -14.52
N CYS A 10 11.56 -0.45 -13.24
CA CYS A 10 12.97 -0.49 -12.85
C CYS A 10 13.60 -1.87 -13.15
N ALA A 11 12.88 -2.96 -12.90
CA ALA A 11 13.33 -4.31 -13.23
C ALA A 11 13.37 -4.56 -14.75
N ASP A 12 12.35 -4.12 -15.50
CA ASP A 12 12.29 -4.21 -16.97
C ASP A 12 13.51 -3.54 -17.63
N MET A 13 13.78 -2.29 -17.24
CA MET A 13 14.87 -1.50 -17.83
C MET A 13 16.25 -2.08 -17.53
N LYS A 14 16.45 -2.69 -16.35
CA LYS A 14 17.72 -3.37 -16.02
C LYS A 14 17.92 -4.69 -16.76
N ARG A 15 16.86 -5.32 -17.28
CA ARG A 15 16.91 -6.64 -17.95
C ARG A 15 16.95 -6.56 -19.47
N LYS A 16 16.33 -5.55 -20.08
CA LYS A 16 16.29 -5.34 -21.54
C LYS A 16 17.03 -4.05 -21.93
N PRO A 17 18.37 -4.08 -22.09
CA PRO A 17 19.07 -2.95 -22.72
C PRO A 17 18.56 -2.73 -24.15
N LEU A 18 18.57 -1.48 -24.62
CA LEU A 18 18.13 -1.13 -25.96
C LEU A 18 19.07 -1.75 -27.01
N ASN A 19 18.59 -2.76 -27.72
CA ASN A 19 19.29 -3.34 -28.86
C ASN A 19 18.81 -2.67 -30.16
N ILE A 20 19.66 -1.81 -30.74
CA ILE A 20 19.33 -1.03 -31.94
C ILE A 20 19.09 -1.95 -33.14
N SER A 21 19.89 -3.00 -33.32
CA SER A 21 19.74 -3.95 -34.43
C SER A 21 18.37 -4.63 -34.41
N TYR A 22 17.92 -5.07 -33.23
CA TYR A 22 16.58 -5.65 -33.06
C TYR A 22 15.47 -4.63 -33.33
N LEU A 23 15.65 -3.36 -32.93
CA LEU A 23 14.69 -2.29 -33.22
C LEU A 23 14.61 -1.99 -34.72
N THR A 24 15.74 -1.97 -35.44
CA THR A 24 15.78 -1.72 -36.90
C THR A 24 15.20 -2.87 -37.74
N MET A 25 15.10 -4.07 -37.18
CA MET A 25 14.45 -5.22 -37.83
C MET A 25 12.94 -5.28 -37.56
N ASP A 26 12.40 -4.38 -36.75
CA ASP A 26 10.99 -4.39 -36.36
C ASP A 26 10.14 -3.53 -37.31
N ALA A 27 9.28 -4.19 -38.10
CA ALA A 27 8.36 -3.53 -39.04
C ALA A 27 7.39 -2.55 -38.36
N SER A 28 7.14 -2.66 -37.04
CA SER A 28 6.27 -1.73 -36.32
C SER A 28 6.83 -0.30 -36.24
N VAL A 29 8.14 -0.10 -36.42
CA VAL A 29 8.78 1.23 -36.50
C VAL A 29 8.40 1.99 -37.78
N LEU A 30 8.00 1.28 -38.84
CA LEU A 30 7.55 1.87 -40.11
C LEU A 30 6.06 2.25 -40.10
N LEU A 31 5.30 1.83 -39.09
CA LEU A 31 3.88 2.11 -38.96
C LEU A 31 3.66 3.43 -38.19
N PRO A 32 2.56 4.17 -38.47
CA PRO A 32 2.15 5.31 -37.65
C PRO A 32 2.00 4.90 -36.17
N PRO A 33 2.38 5.76 -35.21
CA PRO A 33 2.43 5.40 -33.80
C PRO A 33 1.03 5.08 -33.25
N ILE A 34 0.78 3.79 -32.99
CA ILE A 34 -0.55 3.29 -32.58
C ILE A 34 -0.83 3.64 -31.11
N GLY A 35 -2.06 4.06 -30.80
CA GLY A 35 -2.49 4.42 -29.44
C GLY A 35 -3.19 3.32 -28.64
N THR A 36 -3.41 2.14 -29.22
CA THR A 36 -4.29 1.11 -28.64
C THR A 36 -3.54 -0.18 -28.27
N PRO A 37 -3.82 -0.80 -27.11
CA PRO A 37 -3.22 -2.07 -26.71
C PRO A 37 -3.71 -3.26 -27.56
N MET A 38 -4.88 -3.14 -28.21
CA MET A 38 -5.47 -4.16 -29.09
C MET A 38 -4.68 -4.38 -30.39
N SER A 39 -3.71 -3.52 -30.71
CA SER A 39 -2.86 -3.64 -31.90
C SER A 39 -1.81 -4.76 -31.84
N GLY A 40 -1.63 -5.41 -30.69
CA GLY A 40 -0.57 -6.39 -30.47
C GLY A 40 0.84 -5.79 -30.34
N VAL A 41 1.01 -4.48 -30.59
CA VAL A 41 2.30 -3.80 -30.47
C VAL A 41 2.67 -3.63 -28.99
N GLU A 42 3.88 -4.04 -28.64
CA GLU A 42 4.40 -3.91 -27.27
C GLU A 42 4.42 -2.45 -26.81
N PHE A 43 4.10 -2.21 -25.54
CA PHE A 43 4.09 -0.88 -24.91
C PHE A 43 5.29 0.04 -25.22
N PRO A 44 6.56 -0.42 -25.30
CA PRO A 44 7.70 0.48 -25.57
C PRO A 44 7.65 1.14 -26.96
N LYS A 45 6.98 0.47 -27.92
CA LYS A 45 6.97 0.78 -29.36
C LYS A 45 5.73 1.57 -29.81
N ARG A 46 4.80 1.86 -28.88
CA ARG A 46 3.52 2.50 -29.17
C ARG A 46 3.22 3.65 -28.20
N LEU A 47 2.16 4.41 -28.47
CA LEU A 47 1.73 5.49 -27.57
C LEU A 47 1.02 4.94 -26.31
N PRO A 48 1.17 5.61 -25.15
CA PRO A 48 0.54 5.20 -23.90
C PRO A 48 -0.97 5.46 -23.91
N CYS A 49 -1.75 4.43 -23.55
CA CYS A 49 -3.20 4.46 -23.48
C CYS A 49 -3.70 4.54 -22.02
N GLY A 50 -4.33 5.65 -21.64
CA GLY A 50 -4.84 5.88 -20.28
C GLY A 50 -3.77 6.18 -19.22
N ASP A 51 -4.21 6.48 -18.00
CA ASP A 51 -3.33 7.03 -16.96
C ASP A 51 -2.25 6.09 -16.46
N VAL A 52 -2.55 4.78 -16.38
CA VAL A 52 -1.56 3.77 -15.94
C VAL A 52 -0.40 3.69 -16.92
N GLU A 53 -0.68 3.73 -18.23
CA GLU A 53 0.36 3.70 -19.26
C GLU A 53 1.07 5.05 -19.43
N ARG A 54 0.37 6.18 -19.24
CA ARG A 54 1.01 7.49 -19.16
C ARG A 54 2.01 7.54 -18.01
N ALA A 55 1.60 7.14 -16.80
CA ALA A 55 2.47 7.05 -15.64
C ALA A 55 3.65 6.09 -15.90
N ARG A 56 3.40 4.93 -16.53
CA ARG A 56 4.44 3.98 -16.96
C ARG A 56 5.47 4.63 -17.89
N ARG A 57 5.03 5.41 -18.89
CA ARG A 57 5.93 6.13 -19.81
C ARG A 57 6.76 7.17 -19.05
N THR A 58 6.14 7.94 -18.16
CA THR A 58 6.85 8.93 -17.32
C THR A 58 7.91 8.29 -16.43
N VAL A 59 7.61 7.15 -15.80
CA VAL A 59 8.58 6.39 -15.00
C VAL A 59 9.76 5.92 -15.84
N ARG A 60 9.53 5.37 -17.05
CA ARG A 60 10.63 4.99 -17.96
C ARG A 60 11.51 6.18 -18.34
N VAL A 61 10.90 7.33 -18.69
CA VAL A 61 11.63 8.55 -19.05
C VAL A 61 12.48 9.03 -17.87
N PHE A 62 11.92 9.08 -16.66
CA PHE A 62 12.67 9.44 -15.44
C PHE A 62 13.86 8.50 -15.20
N LEU A 63 13.65 7.18 -15.25
CA LEU A 63 14.72 6.19 -15.05
C LEU A 63 15.82 6.31 -16.13
N SER A 64 15.48 6.55 -17.39
CA SER A 64 16.45 6.77 -18.46
C SER A 64 17.25 8.05 -18.27
N LEU A 65 16.58 9.15 -17.93
CA LEU A 65 17.23 10.44 -17.64
C LEU A 65 18.16 10.34 -16.42
N ARG A 66 17.76 9.62 -15.37
CA ARG A 66 18.59 9.36 -14.20
C ARG A 66 19.82 8.51 -14.54
N SER A 67 19.64 7.44 -15.32
CA SER A 67 20.75 6.60 -15.81
C SER A 67 21.75 7.43 -16.62
N LEU A 68 21.26 8.31 -17.51
CA LEU A 68 22.10 9.22 -18.28
C LEU A 68 22.81 10.25 -17.39
N HIS A 69 22.12 10.84 -16.41
CA HIS A 69 22.71 11.80 -15.47
C HIS A 69 23.87 11.19 -14.67
N LEU A 70 23.68 9.98 -14.15
CA LEU A 70 24.71 9.24 -13.42
C LEU A 70 25.89 8.87 -14.34
N ALA A 71 25.62 8.42 -15.57
CA ALA A 71 26.67 8.13 -16.55
C ALA A 71 27.49 9.38 -16.92
N VAL A 72 26.85 10.54 -17.11
CA VAL A 72 27.53 11.82 -17.39
C VAL A 72 28.38 12.30 -16.21
N LYS A 73 27.93 12.06 -14.97
CA LYS A 73 28.70 12.35 -13.75
C LYS A 73 29.74 11.28 -13.39
N ASN A 74 29.74 10.13 -14.07
CA ASN A 74 30.51 8.94 -13.72
C ASN A 74 30.21 8.42 -12.29
N GLU A 75 28.97 8.59 -11.82
CA GLU A 75 28.47 8.12 -10.52
C GLU A 75 27.77 6.75 -10.67
N ILE A 76 27.82 5.92 -9.63
CA ILE A 76 27.09 4.64 -9.58
C ILE A 76 25.72 4.79 -8.90
N GLU A 77 24.70 4.10 -9.41
CA GLU A 77 23.35 4.09 -8.83
C GLU A 77 23.34 3.36 -7.47
N THR A 78 23.21 4.14 -6.38
CA THR A 78 23.19 3.62 -5.00
C THR A 78 21.78 3.48 -4.41
N VAL A 79 20.76 4.12 -5.00
CA VAL A 79 19.41 4.20 -4.40
C VAL A 79 18.43 3.19 -5.01
N LEU A 80 18.67 2.77 -6.26
CA LEU A 80 17.85 1.77 -6.97
C LEU A 80 18.64 0.47 -7.19
N PRO A 81 18.24 -0.68 -6.60
CA PRO A 81 16.86 -1.02 -6.24
C PRO A 81 16.47 -0.69 -4.79
N LEU A 82 15.20 -0.30 -4.62
CA LEU A 82 14.58 0.02 -3.32
C LEU A 82 14.55 -1.16 -2.33
N ALA A 83 14.58 -2.41 -2.83
CA ALA A 83 14.96 -3.58 -2.06
C ALA A 83 16.37 -4.01 -2.48
N SER A 84 17.38 -3.49 -1.78
CA SER A 84 18.74 -4.00 -1.88
C SER A 84 18.87 -5.26 -1.01
N PRO A 85 19.13 -6.45 -1.59
CA PRO A 85 19.26 -7.70 -0.83
C PRO A 85 20.56 -7.77 0.00
N GLN A 86 21.46 -6.79 -0.14
CA GLN A 86 22.70 -6.72 0.64
C GLN A 86 22.51 -6.15 2.06
N THR A 87 21.45 -5.35 2.28
CA THR A 87 21.12 -4.72 3.57
C THR A 87 20.12 -5.52 4.42
N GLY A 88 19.68 -6.68 3.95
CA GLY A 88 18.74 -7.55 4.66
C GLY A 88 19.44 -8.74 5.31
N ILE A 89 18.84 -9.26 6.38
CA ILE A 89 19.25 -10.51 7.03
C ILE A 89 19.13 -11.66 6.02
N LYS A 90 20.04 -12.63 6.10
CA LYS A 90 20.09 -13.82 5.23
C LYS A 90 19.61 -15.07 5.95
N GLU A 91 19.18 -16.06 5.17
CA GLU A 91 18.90 -17.40 5.70
C GLU A 91 20.20 -18.04 6.20
N GLY A 92 20.13 -18.71 7.36
CA GLY A 92 21.28 -19.26 8.08
C GLY A 92 22.00 -18.28 9.00
N GLU A 93 21.68 -16.98 8.98
CA GLU A 93 22.33 -15.98 9.82
C GLU A 93 21.94 -16.12 11.30
N ILE A 94 22.90 -15.84 12.19
CA ILE A 94 22.72 -15.90 13.65
C ILE A 94 22.33 -14.50 14.14
N LEU A 95 21.20 -14.39 14.83
CA LEU A 95 20.59 -13.15 15.27
C LEU A 95 20.59 -13.05 16.81
N ASP A 96 20.86 -11.84 17.31
CA ASP A 96 20.56 -11.45 18.68
C ASP A 96 19.07 -11.07 18.78
N LEU A 97 18.36 -11.78 19.64
CA LEU A 97 16.92 -11.67 19.85
C LEU A 97 16.57 -10.95 21.16
N ASN A 98 17.54 -10.52 21.97
CA ASN A 98 17.28 -9.99 23.32
C ASN A 98 16.35 -8.75 23.32
N ASN A 99 16.44 -7.92 22.28
CA ASN A 99 15.58 -6.75 22.08
C ASN A 99 14.52 -6.95 20.98
N SER A 100 14.35 -8.19 20.50
CA SER A 100 13.40 -8.53 19.44
C SER A 100 12.03 -8.94 20.01
N ASP A 101 10.96 -8.39 19.44
CA ASP A 101 9.59 -8.71 19.85
C ASP A 101 9.10 -10.02 19.18
N LEU A 102 9.42 -11.15 19.81
CA LEU A 102 9.20 -12.51 19.29
C LEU A 102 7.75 -12.98 19.45
N ILE A 103 7.19 -13.64 18.42
CA ILE A 103 5.94 -14.42 18.56
C ILE A 103 6.23 -15.89 18.28
N GLY A 104 6.06 -16.76 19.28
CA GLY A 104 6.17 -18.20 19.10
C GLY A 104 5.04 -18.75 18.23
N CYS A 105 5.37 -19.53 17.20
CA CYS A 105 4.41 -20.20 16.33
C CYS A 105 4.93 -21.56 15.84
N THR A 106 3.99 -22.43 15.47
CA THR A 106 4.28 -23.71 14.81
C THR A 106 3.89 -23.59 13.35
N ILE A 107 4.86 -23.63 12.46
CA ILE A 107 4.66 -23.58 11.02
C ILE A 107 4.28 -24.98 10.55
N ILE A 108 3.19 -25.07 9.80
CA ILE A 108 2.72 -26.28 9.14
C ILE A 108 2.91 -26.10 7.64
N SER A 109 3.91 -26.80 7.09
CA SER A 109 4.20 -26.84 5.65
C SER A 109 3.09 -27.58 4.88
N LYS A 110 3.08 -27.45 3.56
CA LYS A 110 2.14 -28.19 2.68
C LYS A 110 2.28 -29.70 2.82
N ASP A 111 3.49 -30.17 3.10
CA ASP A 111 3.85 -31.58 3.32
C ASP A 111 3.45 -32.09 4.73
N GLY A 112 2.64 -31.34 5.48
CA GLY A 112 2.20 -31.66 6.84
C GLY A 112 3.27 -31.47 7.93
N GLN A 113 4.53 -31.27 7.55
CA GLN A 113 5.65 -31.07 8.47
C GLN A 113 5.42 -29.88 9.41
N ARG A 114 5.73 -30.08 10.70
CA ARG A 114 5.50 -29.11 11.77
C ARG A 114 6.82 -28.63 12.37
N HIS A 115 7.09 -27.34 12.27
CA HIS A 115 8.31 -26.72 12.81
C HIS A 115 7.96 -25.60 13.79
N ARG A 116 8.38 -25.75 15.06
CA ARG A 116 8.29 -24.66 16.04
C ARG A 116 9.36 -23.60 15.71
N ARG A 117 8.93 -22.34 15.58
CA ARG A 117 9.77 -21.18 15.26
C ARG A 117 9.31 -19.96 16.06
N PHE A 118 10.15 -18.93 16.08
CA PHE A 118 9.77 -17.59 16.48
C PHE A 118 9.61 -16.72 15.22
N LEU A 119 8.45 -16.11 15.09
CA LEU A 119 8.18 -15.09 14.09
C LEU A 119 8.75 -13.75 14.59
N VAL A 120 9.65 -13.18 13.81
CA VAL A 120 10.19 -11.83 13.99
C VAL A 120 9.76 -10.97 12.80
N VAL A 121 9.31 -9.75 13.10
CA VAL A 121 8.89 -8.77 12.10
C VAL A 121 9.81 -7.56 12.23
N ASP A 122 10.77 -7.48 11.33
CA ASP A 122 11.74 -6.38 11.25
C ASP A 122 11.15 -5.17 10.46
N LEU A 123 11.95 -4.13 10.28
CA LEU A 123 11.68 -2.95 9.47
C LEU A 123 11.12 -3.25 8.08
N ASN A 124 11.72 -4.21 7.36
CA ASN A 124 11.35 -4.55 5.97
C ASN A 124 11.18 -6.06 5.73
N GLN A 125 11.52 -6.92 6.69
CA GLN A 125 11.56 -8.37 6.53
C GLN A 125 10.67 -9.14 7.53
N ILE A 126 10.15 -10.27 7.09
CA ILE A 126 9.58 -11.33 7.92
C ILE A 126 10.65 -12.40 8.08
N ILE A 127 10.94 -12.80 9.33
CA ILE A 127 12.00 -13.75 9.66
C ILE A 127 11.42 -14.84 10.55
N LEU A 128 11.74 -16.10 10.25
CA LEU A 128 11.37 -17.25 11.06
C LEU A 128 12.63 -17.84 11.68
N VAL A 129 12.73 -17.73 13.00
CA VAL A 129 13.94 -18.05 13.75
C VAL A 129 13.78 -19.37 14.51
N GLU A 130 14.80 -20.21 14.46
CA GLU A 130 14.98 -21.33 15.39
C GLU A 130 15.85 -20.85 16.56
N PRO A 131 15.44 -21.00 17.83
CA PRO A 131 16.26 -20.57 18.96
C PRO A 131 17.56 -21.38 19.06
N ASP A 132 18.67 -20.73 19.41
CA ASP A 132 19.95 -21.40 19.66
C ASP A 132 19.87 -22.14 21.00
N THR A 133 20.15 -23.45 21.00
CA THR A 133 20.15 -24.26 22.23
C THR A 133 21.35 -23.99 23.13
N ARG A 134 22.41 -23.34 22.61
CA ARG A 134 23.66 -23.08 23.32
C ARG A 134 23.72 -21.67 23.94
N ARG A 135 22.91 -20.73 23.46
CA ARG A 135 22.94 -19.32 23.86
C ARG A 135 21.53 -18.76 23.98
N LEU A 136 21.13 -18.47 25.22
CA LEU A 136 19.89 -17.75 25.50
C LEU A 136 19.90 -16.37 24.82
N GLY A 137 18.77 -15.97 24.26
CA GLY A 137 18.65 -14.71 23.53
C GLY A 137 19.21 -14.75 22.10
N TRP A 138 19.73 -15.87 21.60
CA TRP A 138 20.19 -16.00 20.21
C TRP A 138 19.32 -16.99 19.41
N GLY A 139 19.34 -16.86 18.09
CA GLY A 139 18.70 -17.83 17.20
C GLY A 139 19.19 -17.74 15.76
N VAL A 140 18.85 -18.74 14.96
CA VAL A 140 19.25 -18.86 13.55
C VAL A 140 18.05 -18.61 12.64
N ALA A 141 18.18 -17.70 11.68
CA ALA A 141 17.16 -17.45 10.66
C ALA A 141 17.00 -18.70 9.76
N LYS A 142 15.84 -19.36 9.80
CA LYS A 142 15.50 -20.51 8.94
C LYS A 142 14.74 -20.13 7.68
N PHE A 143 14.15 -18.94 7.65
CA PHE A 143 13.49 -18.36 6.48
C PHE A 143 13.52 -16.83 6.59
N VAL A 144 13.77 -16.16 5.48
CA VAL A 144 13.65 -14.69 5.37
C VAL A 144 12.84 -14.31 4.13
N GLY A 145 11.87 -13.41 4.32
CA GLY A 145 11.06 -12.85 3.24
C GLY A 145 10.87 -11.34 3.37
N TRP A 146 10.48 -10.67 2.28
CA TRP A 146 10.18 -9.23 2.31
C TRP A 146 8.73 -8.98 2.76
N LEU A 147 8.53 -8.08 3.73
CA LEU A 147 7.19 -7.76 4.27
C LEU A 147 6.21 -7.25 3.22
N GLN A 148 6.71 -6.58 2.16
CA GLN A 148 5.86 -6.07 1.09
C GLN A 148 5.12 -7.16 0.30
N ASP A 149 5.70 -8.37 0.22
CA ASP A 149 5.22 -9.50 -0.58
C ASP A 149 4.48 -10.54 0.29
N VAL A 150 4.26 -10.21 1.57
CA VAL A 150 3.49 -11.04 2.52
C VAL A 150 2.00 -10.84 2.31
N GLU A 151 1.26 -11.93 2.28
CA GLU A 151 -0.19 -11.99 2.35
C GLU A 151 -0.60 -12.84 3.54
N VAL A 152 -1.63 -12.37 4.26
CA VAL A 152 -2.04 -12.95 5.54
C VAL A 152 -3.54 -13.09 5.56
N THR A 153 -4.01 -14.33 5.68
CA THR A 153 -5.43 -14.67 5.83
C THR A 153 -5.64 -15.38 7.18
N GLY A 154 -6.60 -14.88 7.95
CA GLY A 154 -7.04 -15.59 9.16
C GLY A 154 -7.88 -16.78 8.78
N ASP A 155 -7.73 -17.87 9.52
CA ASP A 155 -8.63 -19.02 9.41
C ASP A 155 -10.03 -18.66 9.95
N LYS A 156 -11.07 -19.36 9.47
CA LYS A 156 -12.45 -19.17 9.89
C LYS A 156 -12.87 -20.17 10.97
N GLU A 157 -12.21 -21.33 11.04
CA GLU A 157 -12.62 -22.45 11.90
C GLU A 157 -11.91 -22.43 13.26
N ASP A 158 -10.57 -22.27 13.26
CA ASP A 158 -9.79 -22.06 14.50
C ASP A 158 -9.01 -20.75 14.42
N SER A 159 -9.42 -19.81 15.27
CA SER A 159 -8.89 -18.45 15.39
C SER A 159 -7.40 -18.33 15.76
N ARG A 160 -6.72 -19.45 16.06
CA ARG A 160 -5.28 -19.56 16.28
C ARG A 160 -4.48 -19.87 15.02
N TYR A 161 -5.11 -20.20 13.90
CA TYR A 161 -4.43 -20.41 12.63
C TYR A 161 -4.39 -19.14 11.78
N LEU A 162 -3.24 -18.93 11.16
CA LEU A 162 -2.98 -17.85 10.22
C LEU A 162 -2.34 -18.45 8.97
N HIS A 163 -3.01 -18.35 7.83
CA HIS A 163 -2.40 -18.71 6.56
C HIS A 163 -1.50 -17.56 6.09
N VAL A 164 -0.21 -17.85 5.91
CA VAL A 164 0.80 -16.86 5.51
C VAL A 164 1.41 -17.30 4.18
N THR A 165 1.30 -16.42 3.19
CA THR A 165 1.95 -16.55 1.90
C THR A 165 3.00 -15.46 1.76
N VAL A 166 4.21 -15.79 1.35
CA VAL A 166 5.21 -14.82 0.90
C VAL A 166 5.42 -15.07 -0.58
N GLN A 167 4.99 -14.13 -1.42
CA GLN A 167 5.14 -14.27 -2.87
C GLN A 167 6.60 -14.01 -3.27
N ARG A 168 7.12 -14.75 -4.26
CA ARG A 168 8.36 -14.34 -4.93
C ARG A 168 8.07 -13.08 -5.74
N GLN A 169 8.93 -12.07 -5.65
CA GLN A 169 8.85 -10.88 -6.50
C GLN A 169 8.76 -11.31 -7.98
N PRO A 170 7.81 -10.78 -8.76
CA PRO A 170 7.59 -11.25 -10.12
C PRO A 170 8.82 -10.95 -10.98
N ALA A 171 9.46 -12.01 -11.48
CA ALA A 171 10.42 -11.87 -12.56
C ALA A 171 9.66 -11.38 -13.80
N ALA A 172 10.00 -10.18 -14.27
CA ALA A 172 9.41 -9.57 -15.45
C ALA A 172 9.31 -10.57 -16.62
N GLY A 173 8.10 -10.67 -17.21
CA GLY A 173 7.78 -11.59 -18.29
C GLY A 173 6.96 -12.82 -17.89
N THR A 174 6.85 -13.17 -16.60
CA THR A 174 6.04 -14.31 -16.14
C THR A 174 4.95 -13.89 -15.14
N SER A 175 3.69 -14.24 -15.43
CA SER A 175 2.56 -14.01 -14.53
C SER A 175 2.47 -15.02 -13.37
N SER A 176 3.23 -16.13 -13.47
CA SER A 176 3.29 -17.21 -12.48
C SER A 176 4.09 -16.81 -11.24
N ARG A 177 3.42 -16.18 -10.27
CA ARG A 177 3.95 -15.97 -8.92
C ARG A 177 3.96 -17.28 -8.14
N SER A 178 5.04 -18.06 -8.25
CA SER A 178 5.30 -19.14 -7.28
C SER A 178 5.57 -18.53 -5.89
N PRO A 179 4.90 -19.00 -4.82
CA PRO A 179 5.15 -18.51 -3.48
C PRO A 179 6.51 -18.99 -2.98
N LEU A 180 7.30 -18.08 -2.38
CA LEU A 180 8.53 -18.41 -1.67
C LEU A 180 8.21 -19.19 -0.38
N LEU A 181 7.10 -18.83 0.28
CA LEU A 181 6.52 -19.56 1.40
C LEU A 181 4.99 -19.55 1.27
N SER A 182 4.35 -20.66 1.60
CA SER A 182 2.89 -20.77 1.69
C SER A 182 2.59 -21.87 2.69
N ALA A 183 2.24 -21.46 3.93
CA ALA A 183 2.13 -22.34 5.09
C ALA A 183 1.07 -21.84 6.08
N ARG A 184 0.55 -22.75 6.92
CA ARG A 184 -0.35 -22.40 8.04
C ARG A 184 0.47 -22.22 9.31
N PHE A 185 0.39 -21.07 9.94
CA PHE A 185 1.04 -20.77 11.20
C PHE A 185 0.03 -20.99 12.32
N LEU A 186 0.29 -21.95 13.20
CA LEU A 186 -0.48 -22.19 14.42
C LEU A 186 0.16 -21.43 15.57
N PHE A 187 -0.62 -20.59 16.24
CA PHE A 187 -0.20 -19.89 17.47
C PHE A 187 -0.77 -20.59 18.71
N ASP A 188 -0.16 -20.34 19.86
CA ASP A 188 -0.56 -20.99 21.11
C ASP A 188 -1.98 -20.54 21.52
N ASP A 189 -2.30 -19.27 21.28
CA ASP A 189 -3.56 -18.61 21.60
C ASP A 189 -3.98 -17.59 20.51
N HIS A 190 -5.24 -17.14 20.59
CA HIS A 190 -5.82 -16.19 19.63
C HIS A 190 -5.15 -14.81 19.68
N ILE A 191 -4.68 -14.36 20.85
CA ILE A 191 -4.07 -13.04 21.03
C ILE A 191 -2.73 -13.00 20.28
N ARG A 192 -1.91 -14.06 20.38
CA ARG A 192 -0.67 -14.23 19.60
C ARG A 192 -0.95 -14.28 18.09
N CYS A 193 -1.99 -15.02 17.67
CA CYS A 193 -2.42 -15.07 16.26
C CYS A 193 -2.79 -13.67 15.73
N MET A 194 -3.61 -12.92 16.48
CA MET A 194 -4.01 -11.56 16.09
C MET A 194 -2.85 -10.57 16.16
N ALA A 195 -1.95 -10.68 17.14
CA ALA A 195 -0.74 -9.88 17.21
C ALA A 195 0.14 -10.09 15.98
N ALA A 196 0.37 -11.35 15.58
CA ALA A 196 1.11 -11.69 14.36
C ALA A 196 0.42 -11.13 13.11
N LYS A 197 -0.89 -11.35 12.95
CA LYS A 197 -1.68 -10.81 11.84
C LYS A 197 -1.58 -9.29 11.74
N GLN A 198 -1.69 -8.58 12.88
CA GLN A 198 -1.55 -7.13 12.94
C GLN A 198 -0.12 -6.67 12.59
N ARG A 199 0.92 -7.30 13.16
CA ARG A 199 2.32 -6.94 12.89
C ARG A 199 2.68 -7.13 11.43
N LEU A 200 2.29 -8.25 10.82
CA LEU A 200 2.53 -8.51 9.39
C LEU A 200 1.77 -7.52 8.50
N THR A 201 0.49 -7.25 8.79
CA THR A 201 -0.33 -6.31 7.99
C THR A 201 0.20 -4.88 8.09
N LYS A 202 0.50 -4.40 9.31
CA LYS A 202 1.07 -3.06 9.56
C LYS A 202 2.51 -2.96 9.03
N GLY A 203 3.32 -4.01 9.18
CA GLY A 203 4.68 -4.12 8.67
C GLY A 203 4.73 -4.01 7.15
N ARG A 204 3.88 -4.76 6.44
CA ARG A 204 3.69 -4.65 4.98
C ARG A 204 3.37 -3.22 4.54
N LEU A 205 2.41 -2.57 5.22
CA LEU A 205 2.03 -1.19 4.90
C LEU A 205 3.20 -0.22 5.13
N ARG A 206 3.92 -0.34 6.26
CA ARG A 206 5.10 0.48 6.58
C ARG A 206 6.26 0.27 5.60
N ALA A 207 6.56 -0.97 5.22
CA ALA A 207 7.59 -1.29 4.23
C ALA A 207 7.28 -0.65 2.87
N ARG A 208 6.02 -0.78 2.39
CA ARG A 208 5.56 -0.13 1.15
C ARG A 208 5.57 1.41 1.26
N GLN A 209 5.20 1.97 2.40
CA GLN A 209 5.24 3.42 2.65
C GLN A 209 6.68 3.96 2.63
N ARG A 210 7.64 3.26 3.24
CA ARG A 210 9.07 3.63 3.22
C ARG A 210 9.64 3.64 1.81
N LYS A 211 9.34 2.62 1.00
CA LYS A 211 9.72 2.61 -0.41
C LYS A 211 9.07 3.73 -1.20
N MET A 212 7.79 4.03 -0.94
CA MET A 212 7.11 5.18 -1.55
C MET A 212 7.78 6.51 -1.18
N GLN A 213 8.21 6.67 0.08
CA GLN A 213 8.94 7.85 0.54
C GLN A 213 10.34 7.95 -0.10
N GLN A 214 11.03 6.83 -0.33
CA GLN A 214 12.29 6.81 -1.10
C GLN A 214 12.07 7.24 -2.55
N ILE A 215 11.00 6.77 -3.21
CA ILE A 215 10.65 7.23 -4.56
C ILE A 215 10.28 8.72 -4.57
N ALA A 216 9.51 9.19 -3.57
CA ALA A 216 9.16 10.61 -3.47
C ALA A 216 10.38 11.52 -3.30
N LYS A 217 11.41 11.07 -2.55
CA LYS A 217 12.71 11.74 -2.46
C LYS A 217 13.50 11.68 -3.78
N LEU A 218 13.48 10.55 -4.48
CA LEU A 218 14.11 10.42 -5.81
C LEU A 218 13.48 11.30 -6.90
N LEU A 219 12.21 11.67 -6.72
CA LEU A 219 11.45 12.56 -7.60
C LEU A 219 11.43 14.01 -7.09
N ASP A 220 12.22 14.34 -6.07
CA ASP A 220 12.28 15.65 -5.39
C ASP A 220 10.94 16.21 -4.86
N LEU A 221 9.92 15.35 -4.75
CA LEU A 221 8.56 15.71 -4.31
C LEU A 221 8.49 16.11 -2.82
N SER A 222 9.56 15.91 -2.06
CA SER A 222 9.68 16.33 -0.66
C SER A 222 9.57 17.85 -0.44
N GLY A 223 9.69 18.68 -1.49
CA GLY A 223 9.42 20.12 -1.41
C GLY A 223 7.93 20.50 -1.47
N LEU A 224 7.04 19.58 -1.86
CA LEU A 224 5.62 19.89 -2.11
C LEU A 224 4.70 19.64 -0.90
N SER A 225 5.23 19.24 0.26
CA SER A 225 4.42 19.02 1.48
C SER A 225 4.08 20.32 2.24
N GLY A 226 3.86 21.41 1.52
CA GLY A 226 3.31 22.65 2.05
C GLY A 226 1.79 22.61 2.10
N GLY A 227 1.22 22.09 3.19
CA GLY A 227 -0.18 22.30 3.54
C GLY A 227 -1.24 21.43 2.83
N ILE A 228 -1.41 20.19 3.27
CA ILE A 228 -2.73 19.54 3.27
C ILE A 228 -3.09 19.22 4.73
N SER A 229 -3.75 20.17 5.38
CA SER A 229 -4.29 20.00 6.72
C SER A 229 -5.45 18.98 6.72
N PRO A 230 -5.56 18.08 7.71
CA PRO A 230 -6.61 17.07 7.76
C PRO A 230 -7.92 17.68 8.29
N ALA A 231 -8.62 18.45 7.47
CA ALA A 231 -9.87 19.13 7.84
C ALA A 231 -10.98 18.92 6.78
N SER A 232 -11.44 17.67 6.62
CA SER A 232 -12.70 17.33 5.93
C SER A 232 -13.14 15.88 6.21
N SER A 233 -13.20 15.49 7.49
CA SER A 233 -13.91 14.27 7.91
C SER A 233 -15.38 14.59 8.24
N LEU A 234 -16.16 14.87 7.20
CA LEU A 234 -17.62 14.81 7.30
C LEU A 234 -18.11 13.38 7.02
N PHE A 235 -19.22 13.00 7.66
CA PHE A 235 -19.92 11.72 7.52
C PHE A 235 -19.28 10.47 8.18
N LEU A 236 -19.37 10.40 9.51
CA LEU A 236 -20.13 9.29 10.11
C LEU A 236 -20.76 9.72 11.45
N ARG A 237 -22.05 10.07 11.42
CA ARG A 237 -22.88 10.12 12.62
C ARG A 237 -23.38 8.70 12.87
N GLN A 238 -23.09 8.13 14.04
CA GLN A 238 -23.72 6.89 14.48
C GLN A 238 -23.99 6.98 15.98
N ASP A 239 -25.19 6.57 16.39
CA ASP A 239 -25.77 6.91 17.68
C ASP A 239 -25.06 6.27 18.88
N SER A 240 -24.94 7.05 19.96
CA SER A 240 -24.40 6.60 21.24
C SER A 240 -25.40 6.83 22.37
N PHE A 241 -26.02 5.74 22.84
CA PHE A 241 -26.87 5.70 24.02
C PHE A 241 -26.15 6.21 25.28
N PRO A 242 -26.78 7.05 26.13
CA PRO A 242 -26.18 7.47 27.40
C PRO A 242 -26.45 6.46 28.53
N ARG A 243 -25.41 5.80 29.02
CA ARG A 243 -25.37 5.31 30.41
C ARG A 243 -24.77 6.41 31.30
N ARG A 244 -25.53 6.92 32.27
CA ARG A 244 -24.95 7.66 33.40
C ARG A 244 -25.75 7.37 34.67
N GLY A 245 -25.06 6.91 35.71
CA GLY A 245 -25.61 6.80 37.04
C GLY A 245 -24.61 7.32 38.07
N LYS A 246 -25.10 8.21 38.95
CA LYS A 246 -24.85 8.29 40.41
C LYS A 246 -25.08 9.72 40.94
N SER A 247 -25.72 9.78 42.12
CA SER A 247 -25.67 10.80 43.21
C SER A 247 -25.75 12.30 42.83
N SER A 248 -26.68 13.14 43.33
CA SER A 248 -27.30 13.36 44.68
C SER A 248 -26.77 14.65 45.31
N GLN A 249 -27.68 15.43 45.95
CA GLN A 249 -27.45 16.65 46.76
C GLN A 249 -26.96 17.93 46.01
N GLN A 250 -27.37 19.17 46.35
CA GLN A 250 -28.52 19.71 47.12
C GLN A 250 -28.64 21.25 46.88
N GLN A 251 -29.72 21.89 47.38
CA GLN A 251 -29.84 23.35 47.70
C GLN A 251 -29.94 24.39 46.53
N THR A 252 -31.09 25.08 46.34
CA THR A 252 -31.52 26.45 46.81
C THR A 252 -30.81 27.64 46.11
N CYS A 253 -31.40 28.80 45.79
CA CYS A 253 -32.76 29.38 45.84
C CYS A 253 -32.79 30.80 45.18
N CYS A 254 -33.96 31.33 44.74
CA CYS A 254 -34.27 32.78 44.52
C CYS A 254 -33.49 33.55 43.39
N THR A 255 -33.88 34.69 42.77
CA THR A 255 -35.15 35.49 42.64
C THR A 255 -35.04 36.57 41.52
N HIS A 256 -36.18 36.94 40.89
CA HIS A 256 -36.61 38.28 40.38
C HIS A 256 -35.95 39.10 39.21
N ARG A 257 -36.87 39.63 38.35
CA ARG A 257 -36.94 41.01 37.73
C ARG A 257 -35.89 41.40 36.64
N THR A 258 -36.10 42.31 35.66
CA THR A 258 -37.22 43.20 35.19
C THR A 258 -36.92 43.68 33.73
N VAL A 259 -37.85 43.62 32.76
CA VAL A 259 -38.68 44.73 32.17
C VAL A 259 -38.09 45.58 31.00
N GLN A 260 -38.82 45.58 29.85
CA GLN A 260 -38.88 46.56 28.73
C GLN A 260 -37.61 46.78 27.84
N ARG A 261 -37.70 47.23 26.57
CA ARG A 261 -38.72 48.07 25.90
C ARG A 261 -38.76 47.89 24.35
N GLN A 262 -39.97 48.06 23.76
CA GLN A 262 -40.36 48.55 22.41
C GLN A 262 -39.35 48.54 21.22
N GLY A 263 -39.74 48.20 19.98
CA GLY A 263 -41.07 47.83 19.45
C GLY A 263 -41.17 47.86 17.91
N VAL A 264 -42.43 47.92 17.42
CA VAL A 264 -42.90 48.06 16.02
C VAL A 264 -42.87 46.79 15.14
N SER A 265 -44.08 46.36 14.78
CA SER A 265 -44.46 45.31 13.82
C SER A 265 -44.94 45.97 12.51
N ILE A 266 -45.07 45.23 11.40
CA ILE A 266 -46.29 45.17 10.56
C ILE A 266 -46.13 44.15 9.41
N TYR A 267 -47.04 43.16 9.32
CA TYR A 267 -47.76 42.87 8.06
C TYR A 267 -47.01 42.09 6.94
N GLY A 268 -46.99 40.76 6.80
CA GLY A 268 -48.09 39.95 6.24
C GLY A 268 -47.80 39.37 4.83
N PRO A 269 -48.32 38.18 4.43
CA PRO A 269 -47.89 37.46 3.20
C PRO A 269 -48.92 37.47 2.04
N MET A 270 -48.55 36.97 0.84
CA MET A 270 -49.26 35.92 0.05
C MET A 270 -48.88 35.80 -1.45
N PHE A 271 -49.13 34.59 -2.00
CA PHE A 271 -49.43 34.22 -3.40
C PHE A 271 -48.38 34.21 -4.56
N VAL A 272 -48.70 33.35 -5.53
CA VAL A 272 -47.96 32.81 -6.69
C VAL A 272 -49.08 32.35 -7.68
N PRO A 273 -49.09 32.57 -9.03
CA PRO A 273 -48.10 31.99 -9.96
C PRO A 273 -47.90 32.68 -11.35
N THR A 274 -47.23 31.94 -12.27
CA THR A 274 -47.34 31.95 -13.76
C THR A 274 -46.84 33.12 -14.62
N LYS A 275 -45.96 32.81 -15.59
CA LYS A 275 -46.14 33.12 -17.03
C LYS A 275 -45.20 32.30 -17.94
N VAL A 276 -45.71 31.88 -19.09
CA VAL A 276 -44.97 31.29 -20.25
C VAL A 276 -45.64 31.83 -21.53
N PRO A 277 -44.89 32.25 -22.55
CA PRO A 277 -45.00 31.65 -23.91
C PRO A 277 -43.67 31.68 -24.71
N GLY A 278 -43.40 30.91 -25.78
CA GLY A 278 -44.08 29.75 -26.38
C GLY A 278 -43.57 29.42 -27.82
N PHE A 279 -43.40 28.13 -28.15
CA PHE A 279 -43.43 27.49 -29.50
C PHE A 279 -42.36 27.86 -30.59
N PRO A 280 -42.17 27.04 -31.67
CA PRO A 280 -42.02 25.57 -31.72
C PRO A 280 -40.99 25.05 -32.77
N ALA A 281 -40.71 23.72 -32.77
CA ALA A 281 -40.64 22.87 -33.98
C ALA A 281 -40.44 21.39 -33.59
N ALA A 282 -40.93 20.46 -34.41
CA ALA A 282 -40.83 19.01 -34.20
C ALA A 282 -40.11 18.32 -35.37
N PHE A 283 -39.43 17.21 -35.10
CA PHE A 283 -39.05 16.21 -36.10
C PHE A 283 -39.16 14.80 -35.51
N LYS A 284 -39.74 13.87 -36.29
CA LYS A 284 -39.74 12.42 -36.03
C LYS A 284 -38.62 11.76 -36.85
N PRO A 285 -38.09 10.60 -36.42
CA PRO A 285 -37.42 9.66 -37.30
C PRO A 285 -38.41 8.70 -37.99
N GLU A 286 -38.00 8.21 -39.16
CA GLU A 286 -38.24 6.81 -39.60
C GLU A 286 -36.95 6.02 -39.35
#